data_AF-F4WQN8-F1
#
_entry.id   AF-F4WQN8-F1
#
_cell.length_a   1.000
_cell.length_b   1.000
_cell.length_c   1.000
_cell.angle_alpha   90.00
_cell.angle_beta   90.00
_cell.angle_gamma   90.00
#
_symmetry.space_group_name_H-M   'P 1'
#
loop_
_entity.id
_entity.type
_entity.pdbx_description
1 polymer ?
#
loop_
_entity_poly.entity_id
_entity_poly.type
_entity_poly.pdbx_seq_one_letter_code
_entity_poly.pdbx_strand_id
1 'polypeptide(L)'
;MFAVRNNCISEETAFCKQDNLQQSLNTLNEEFESFGISSVTINNDLQTLESLKDLSIQVTNATWKMIHKHRYLMRLHDQLIDLNHKTVNDNVNLKNHVKRLKEDIQKKEHMICKAEERERRLNVKCEDASRNLKQERDEIRKLKKQIQFKETQHEHEIRRITQSSQKLQEQLQKSAGSFTPKDKLLQKIHEKELISYKQTICRLEENNRHMLEEINNLKEALELHQTGIALHIEASGAWTNADI
;
A
#
# COMPACT_ATOMS: atom_id res chain seq x y z
N MET A 1 -21.74 -45.82 -49.60
CA MET A 1 -22.54 -46.71 -50.45
C MET A 1 -21.86 -46.75 -51.81
N PHE A 2 -21.07 -47.79 -52.06
CA PHE A 2 -20.48 -48.02 -53.37
C PHE A 2 -21.59 -48.51 -54.31
N ALA A 3 -21.81 -47.81 -55.41
CA ALA A 3 -22.75 -48.26 -56.43
C ALA A 3 -22.24 -49.59 -57.00
N VAL A 4 -23.03 -50.64 -56.79
CA VAL A 4 -22.86 -51.93 -57.45
C VAL A 4 -22.92 -51.66 -58.95
N ARG A 5 -21.78 -51.78 -59.63
CA ARG A 5 -21.71 -51.80 -61.08
C ARG A 5 -22.40 -53.11 -61.50
N ASN A 6 -23.68 -53.03 -61.84
CA ASN A 6 -24.41 -54.14 -62.42
C ASN A 6 -23.69 -54.54 -63.72
N ASN A 7 -22.97 -55.65 -63.65
CA ASN A 7 -22.34 -56.28 -64.79
C ASN A 7 -23.41 -57.06 -65.55
N CYS A 8 -24.31 -56.35 -66.23
CA CYS A 8 -25.24 -56.96 -67.18
C CYS A 8 -24.59 -56.97 -68.55
N ILE A 9 -23.62 -57.88 -68.75
CA ILE A 9 -23.32 -58.37 -70.09
C ILE A 9 -24.27 -59.54 -70.30
N SER A 10 -25.51 -59.21 -70.71
CA SER A 10 -26.43 -60.19 -71.28
C SER A 10 -25.82 -60.71 -72.58
N GLU A 11 -25.96 -62.01 -72.85
CA GLU A 11 -25.53 -62.66 -74.09
C GLU A 11 -25.81 -61.78 -75.31
N GLU A 12 -24.74 -61.39 -75.99
CA GLU A 12 -24.76 -60.42 -77.07
C GLU A 12 -25.42 -61.05 -78.29
N THR A 13 -26.74 -60.88 -78.41
CA THR A 13 -27.40 -60.96 -79.71
C THR A 13 -26.68 -59.98 -80.62
N ALA A 14 -26.02 -60.47 -81.68
CA ALA A 14 -25.23 -59.63 -82.58
C ALA A 14 -25.98 -58.34 -82.95
N PHE A 15 -25.41 -57.19 -82.59
CA PHE A 15 -26.00 -55.86 -82.79
C PHE A 15 -26.34 -55.57 -84.26
N CYS A 16 -25.49 -56.06 -85.17
CA CYS A 16 -25.67 -55.92 -86.61
C CYS A 16 -25.66 -57.29 -87.29
N LYS A 17 -26.66 -57.52 -88.13
CA LYS A 17 -26.91 -58.68 -88.98
C LYS A 17 -27.22 -58.18 -90.40
N GLN A 18 -27.31 -59.10 -91.35
CA GLN A 18 -27.51 -58.72 -92.76
C GLN A 18 -28.89 -58.11 -93.02
N ASP A 19 -29.91 -58.54 -92.29
CA ASP A 19 -31.30 -58.08 -92.40
C ASP A 19 -31.58 -56.75 -91.69
N ASN A 20 -30.74 -56.35 -90.73
CA ASN A 20 -30.93 -55.12 -89.95
C ASN A 20 -29.82 -54.07 -90.10
N LEU A 21 -28.89 -54.22 -91.06
CA LEU A 21 -27.73 -53.35 -91.27
C LEU A 21 -28.07 -51.86 -91.30
N GLN A 22 -29.12 -51.48 -92.04
CA GLN A 22 -29.55 -50.07 -92.15
C GLN A 22 -29.97 -49.51 -90.79
N GLN A 23 -30.75 -50.27 -90.03
CA GLN A 23 -31.25 -49.87 -88.73
C GLN A 23 -30.10 -49.78 -87.71
N SER A 24 -29.21 -50.78 -87.69
CA SER A 24 -28.03 -50.80 -86.83
C SER A 24 -27.09 -49.62 -87.11
N LEU A 25 -26.90 -49.24 -88.38
CA LEU A 25 -26.10 -48.07 -88.74
C LEU A 25 -26.75 -46.75 -88.32
N ASN A 26 -28.07 -46.62 -88.44
CA ASN A 26 -28.77 -45.43 -87.95
C ASN A 26 -28.62 -45.28 -86.43
N THR A 27 -28.84 -46.35 -85.67
CA THR A 27 -28.61 -46.35 -84.21
C THR A 27 -27.15 -46.04 -83.87
N LEU A 28 -26.19 -46.58 -84.62
CA LEU A 28 -24.78 -46.27 -84.42
C LEU A 28 -24.44 -44.80 -84.73
N ASN A 29 -25.09 -44.21 -85.73
CA ASN A 29 -24.95 -42.78 -86.04
C ASN A 29 -25.51 -41.89 -84.93
N GLU A 30 -26.63 -42.25 -84.31
CA GLU A 30 -27.16 -41.54 -83.13
C GLU A 30 -26.15 -41.55 -81.98
N GLU A 31 -25.48 -42.69 -81.75
CA GLU A 31 -24.40 -42.78 -80.76
C GLU A 31 -23.18 -41.96 -81.16
N PHE A 32 -22.78 -41.96 -82.43
CA PHE A 32 -21.71 -41.09 -82.88
C PHE A 32 -22.03 -39.61 -82.66
N GLU A 33 -23.23 -39.17 -82.99
CA GLU A 33 -23.69 -37.81 -82.79
C GLU A 33 -23.74 -37.42 -81.30
N SER A 34 -24.16 -38.32 -80.42
CA SER A 34 -24.14 -38.11 -78.96
C SER A 34 -22.70 -37.88 -78.44
N PHE A 35 -21.72 -38.55 -79.07
CA PHE A 35 -20.30 -38.32 -78.85
C PHE A 35 -19.70 -37.21 -79.73
N GLY A 36 -20.50 -36.43 -80.47
CA GLY A 36 -20.05 -35.34 -81.34
C GLY A 36 -19.15 -35.81 -82.49
N ILE A 37 -19.37 -37.03 -82.98
CA ILE A 37 -18.68 -37.66 -84.11
C ILE A 37 -19.62 -37.61 -85.31
N SER A 38 -19.10 -37.25 -86.48
CA SER A 38 -19.88 -37.18 -87.72
C SER A 38 -20.49 -38.54 -88.08
N SER A 39 -21.77 -38.52 -88.47
CA SER A 39 -22.51 -39.68 -88.95
C SER A 39 -21.88 -40.25 -90.23
N VAL A 40 -21.99 -41.56 -90.39
CA VAL A 40 -21.59 -42.28 -91.59
C VAL A 40 -22.70 -42.20 -92.64
N THR A 41 -22.33 -41.90 -93.89
CA THR A 41 -23.31 -41.75 -94.99
C THR A 41 -23.58 -43.09 -95.64
N ILE A 42 -24.87 -43.45 -95.77
CA ILE A 42 -25.29 -44.66 -96.47
C ILE A 42 -25.72 -44.26 -97.88
N ASN A 43 -24.96 -44.71 -98.88
CA ASN A 43 -25.34 -44.55 -100.28
C ASN A 43 -26.33 -45.65 -100.68
N ASN A 44 -27.38 -45.30 -101.43
CA ASN A 44 -28.43 -46.23 -101.87
C ASN A 44 -27.94 -47.36 -102.82
N ASP A 45 -26.70 -47.28 -103.31
CA ASP A 45 -26.07 -48.28 -104.18
C ASP A 45 -25.02 -49.10 -103.41
N LEU A 46 -25.43 -49.69 -102.29
CA LEU A 46 -24.58 -50.56 -101.44
C LEU A 46 -24.14 -51.86 -102.14
N GLN A 47 -24.51 -52.06 -103.41
CA GLN A 47 -24.23 -53.26 -104.18
C GLN A 47 -22.85 -53.21 -104.85
N THR A 48 -22.22 -52.04 -104.92
CA THR A 48 -20.87 -51.88 -105.46
C THR A 48 -19.81 -52.12 -104.38
N LEU A 49 -18.75 -52.86 -104.73
CA LEU A 49 -17.64 -53.14 -103.81
C LEU A 49 -16.94 -51.87 -103.29
N GLU A 50 -16.95 -50.80 -104.09
CA GLU A 50 -16.35 -49.51 -103.75
C GLU A 50 -17.17 -48.75 -102.69
N SER A 51 -18.50 -48.71 -102.80
CA SER A 51 -19.36 -48.08 -101.80
C SER A 51 -19.29 -48.78 -100.43
N LEU A 52 -19.19 -50.12 -100.42
CA LEU A 52 -19.02 -50.90 -99.20
C LEU A 52 -17.66 -50.63 -98.54
N LYS A 53 -16.61 -50.47 -99.35
CA LYS A 53 -15.26 -50.12 -98.86
C LYS A 53 -15.24 -48.73 -98.23
N ASP A 54 -15.88 -47.74 -98.86
CA ASP A 54 -15.98 -46.38 -98.32
C ASP A 54 -16.80 -46.31 -97.04
N LEU A 55 -17.93 -47.04 -96.99
CA LEU A 55 -18.73 -47.18 -95.77
C LEU A 55 -17.90 -47.78 -94.63
N SER A 56 -17.16 -48.87 -94.91
CA SER A 56 -16.28 -49.51 -93.93
C SER A 56 -15.20 -48.57 -93.40
N ILE A 57 -14.58 -47.77 -94.27
CA ILE A 57 -13.60 -46.74 -93.88
C ILE A 57 -14.24 -45.69 -92.97
N GLN A 58 -15.43 -45.19 -93.31
CA GLN A 58 -16.15 -44.19 -92.51
C GLN A 58 -16.51 -44.75 -91.12
N VAL A 59 -17.10 -45.95 -91.06
CA VAL A 59 -17.45 -46.62 -89.79
C VAL A 59 -16.19 -46.86 -88.95
N THR A 60 -15.12 -47.35 -89.54
CA THR A 60 -13.84 -47.61 -88.84
C THR A 60 -13.27 -46.33 -88.23
N ASN A 61 -13.27 -45.23 -88.99
CA ASN A 61 -12.78 -43.94 -88.51
C ASN A 61 -13.67 -43.34 -87.41
N ALA A 62 -14.99 -43.43 -87.56
CA ALA A 62 -15.93 -42.97 -86.54
C ALA A 62 -15.81 -43.78 -85.24
N THR A 63 -15.67 -45.10 -85.36
CA THR A 63 -15.45 -46.03 -84.25
C THR A 63 -14.13 -45.72 -83.53
N TRP A 64 -13.06 -45.48 -84.29
CA TRP A 64 -11.77 -45.06 -83.73
C TRP A 64 -11.89 -43.76 -82.91
N LYS A 65 -12.56 -42.74 -83.46
CA LYS A 65 -12.83 -41.48 -82.75
C LYS A 65 -13.62 -41.72 -81.47
N MET A 66 -14.63 -42.59 -81.51
CA MET A 66 -15.45 -42.96 -80.34
C MET A 66 -14.63 -43.62 -79.25
N ILE A 67 -13.83 -44.64 -79.60
CA ILE A 67 -12.95 -45.34 -78.65
C ILE A 67 -11.96 -44.36 -78.00
N HIS A 68 -11.35 -43.47 -78.79
CA HIS A 68 -10.41 -42.50 -78.27
C HIS A 68 -11.07 -41.47 -77.35
N LYS A 69 -12.24 -40.96 -77.73
CA LYS A 69 -13.02 -40.03 -76.90
C LYS A 69 -13.47 -40.69 -75.60
N HIS A 70 -13.96 -41.92 -75.66
CA HIS A 70 -14.34 -42.70 -74.49
C HIS A 70 -13.15 -42.90 -73.53
N ARG A 71 -11.98 -43.33 -74.03
CA ARG A 71 -10.76 -43.47 -73.22
C ARG A 71 -10.34 -42.15 -72.58
N TYR A 72 -10.46 -41.03 -73.30
CA TYR A 72 -10.18 -39.70 -72.77
C TYR A 72 -11.15 -39.32 -71.65
N LEU A 73 -12.46 -39.49 -71.86
CA LEU A 73 -13.48 -39.22 -70.86
C LEU A 73 -13.31 -40.07 -69.61
N MET A 74 -12.95 -41.35 -69.75
CA MET A 74 -12.66 -42.23 -68.62
C MET A 74 -11.47 -41.72 -67.79
N ARG A 75 -10.39 -41.28 -68.44
CA ARG A 75 -9.25 -40.68 -67.72
C ARG A 75 -9.63 -39.39 -66.99
N LEU A 76 -10.42 -38.52 -67.62
CA LEU A 76 -10.91 -37.30 -66.97
C LEU A 76 -11.82 -37.63 -65.79
N HIS A 77 -12.68 -38.62 -65.94
CA HIS A 77 -13.57 -39.08 -64.88
C HIS A 77 -12.78 -39.59 -63.67
N ASP A 78 -11.75 -40.40 -63.88
CA ASP A 78 -10.88 -40.91 -62.81
C ASP A 78 -10.14 -39.75 -62.10
N GLN A 79 -9.61 -38.78 -62.88
CA GLN A 79 -8.99 -37.58 -62.31
C GLN A 79 -9.97 -36.74 -61.47
N LEU A 80 -11.21 -36.61 -61.92
CA LEU A 80 -12.25 -35.87 -61.20
C LEU A 80 -12.62 -36.58 -59.90
N ILE A 81 -12.72 -37.91 -59.91
CA ILE A 81 -12.93 -38.71 -58.69
C ILE A 81 -11.81 -38.45 -57.68
N ASP A 82 -10.55 -38.49 -58.10
CA ASP A 82 -9.40 -38.26 -57.22
C ASP A 82 -9.40 -36.85 -56.62
N LEU A 83 -9.67 -35.83 -57.45
CA LEU A 83 -9.81 -34.45 -56.99
C LEU A 83 -10.97 -34.28 -56.01
N ASN A 84 -12.10 -34.93 -56.29
CA ASN A 84 -13.26 -34.89 -55.40
C ASN A 84 -12.96 -35.57 -54.06
N HIS A 85 -12.31 -36.74 -54.06
CA HIS A 85 -11.87 -37.42 -52.84
C HIS A 85 -10.93 -36.53 -52.00
N LYS A 86 -9.95 -35.88 -52.64
CA LYS A 86 -9.06 -34.93 -51.96
C LYS A 86 -9.85 -33.77 -51.35
N THR A 87 -10.74 -33.16 -52.14
CA THR A 87 -11.57 -32.03 -51.70
C THR A 87 -12.49 -32.40 -50.54
N VAL A 88 -13.09 -33.58 -50.57
CA VAL A 88 -13.94 -34.09 -49.48
C VAL A 88 -13.10 -34.29 -48.21
N ASN A 89 -11.91 -34.88 -48.33
CA ASN A 89 -11.02 -35.09 -47.20
C ASN A 89 -10.58 -33.75 -46.58
N ASP A 90 -10.16 -32.78 -47.40
CA ASP A 90 -9.78 -31.44 -46.96
C ASP A 90 -10.94 -30.74 -46.24
N ASN A 91 -12.16 -30.85 -46.77
CA ASN A 91 -13.36 -30.33 -46.13
C ASN A 91 -13.65 -30.98 -44.76
N VAL A 92 -13.47 -32.30 -44.64
CA VAL A 92 -13.64 -32.99 -43.35
C VAL A 92 -12.58 -32.51 -42.34
N ASN A 93 -11.34 -32.37 -42.77
CA ASN A 93 -10.25 -31.86 -41.93
C ASN A 93 -10.51 -30.43 -41.46
N LEU A 94 -10.95 -29.54 -42.36
CA LEU A 94 -11.33 -28.17 -42.03
C LEU A 94 -12.50 -28.13 -41.06
N LYS A 95 -13.56 -28.92 -41.28
CA LYS A 95 -14.70 -29.00 -40.35
C LYS A 95 -14.27 -29.44 -38.95
N ASN A 96 -13.39 -30.45 -38.86
CA ASN A 96 -12.84 -30.91 -37.58
C ASN A 96 -11.96 -29.86 -36.92
N HIS A 97 -11.19 -29.10 -37.69
CA HIS A 97 -10.39 -28.00 -37.16
C HIS A 97 -11.26 -26.87 -36.61
N VAL A 98 -12.29 -26.45 -37.36
CA VAL A 98 -13.27 -25.45 -36.91
C VAL A 98 -13.99 -25.91 -35.64
N LYS A 99 -14.36 -27.19 -35.54
CA LYS A 99 -14.97 -27.75 -34.33
C LYS A 99 -14.05 -27.59 -33.11
N ARG A 100 -12.78 -27.99 -33.23
CA ARG A 100 -11.79 -27.84 -32.15
C ARG A 100 -11.59 -26.39 -31.75
N LEU A 101 -11.49 -25.47 -32.71
CA LEU A 101 -11.37 -24.04 -32.43
C LEU A 101 -12.58 -23.50 -31.67
N LYS A 102 -13.80 -23.94 -32.00
CA LYS A 102 -15.01 -23.55 -31.24
C LYS A 102 -14.97 -24.05 -29.79
N GLU A 103 -14.55 -25.29 -29.58
CA GLU A 103 -14.39 -25.86 -28.23
C GLU A 103 -13.32 -25.08 -27.42
N ASP A 104 -12.22 -24.68 -28.05
CA ASP A 104 -11.16 -23.90 -27.39
C ASP A 104 -11.62 -22.48 -27.07
N ILE A 105 -12.43 -21.84 -27.92
CA ILE A 105 -13.05 -20.55 -27.62
C ILE A 105 -13.94 -20.67 -26.39
N GLN A 106 -14.85 -21.65 -26.34
CA GLN A 106 -15.73 -21.85 -25.20
C GLN A 106 -14.96 -22.09 -23.89
N LYS A 107 -13.87 -22.86 -23.94
CA LYS A 107 -12.99 -23.06 -22.78
C LYS A 107 -12.36 -21.75 -22.33
N LYS A 108 -11.86 -20.92 -23.25
CA LYS A 108 -11.25 -19.63 -22.94
C LYS A 108 -12.27 -18.65 -22.37
N GLU A 109 -13.46 -18.56 -22.93
CA GLU A 109 -14.57 -17.74 -22.40
C GLU A 109 -14.89 -18.14 -20.96
N HIS A 110 -15.00 -19.45 -20.67
CA HIS A 110 -15.22 -19.92 -19.30
C HIS A 110 -14.07 -19.57 -18.34
N MET A 111 -12.82 -19.64 -18.80
CA MET A 111 -11.67 -19.22 -18.01
C MET A 111 -11.68 -17.72 -17.72
N ILE A 112 -12.06 -16.89 -18.70
CA ILE A 112 -12.20 -15.44 -18.54
C ILE A 112 -13.27 -15.13 -17.49
N CYS A 113 -14.48 -15.70 -17.61
CA CYS A 113 -15.54 -15.48 -16.62
C CYS A 113 -15.12 -15.86 -15.20
N LYS A 114 -14.36 -16.95 -15.03
CA LYS A 114 -13.79 -17.36 -13.74
C LYS A 114 -12.76 -16.37 -13.20
N ALA A 115 -11.91 -15.83 -14.08
CA ALA A 115 -10.90 -14.85 -13.71
C ALA A 115 -11.55 -13.53 -13.30
N GLU A 116 -12.54 -13.05 -14.05
CA GLU A 116 -13.31 -11.84 -13.76
C GLU A 116 -14.05 -11.94 -12.41
N GLU A 117 -14.70 -13.07 -12.12
CA GLU A 117 -15.35 -13.25 -10.82
C GLU A 117 -14.33 -13.30 -9.67
N ARG A 118 -13.15 -13.88 -9.90
CA ARG A 118 -12.06 -13.86 -8.91
C ARG A 118 -11.56 -12.44 -8.68
N GLU A 119 -11.36 -11.66 -9.74
CA GLU A 119 -10.97 -10.26 -9.68
C GLU A 119 -12.00 -9.43 -8.92
N ARG A 120 -13.29 -9.59 -9.24
CA ARG A 120 -14.39 -8.92 -8.53
C ARG A 120 -14.36 -9.20 -7.03
N ARG A 121 -14.18 -10.46 -6.63
CA ARG A 121 -14.08 -10.86 -5.21
C ARG A 121 -12.86 -10.24 -4.52
N LEU A 122 -11.73 -10.18 -5.21
CA LEU A 122 -10.51 -9.55 -4.69
C LEU A 122 -10.70 -8.04 -4.53
N ASN A 123 -11.35 -7.38 -5.49
CA ASN A 123 -11.61 -5.95 -5.41
C ASN A 123 -12.48 -5.60 -4.19
N VAL A 124 -13.55 -6.37 -3.95
CA VAL A 124 -14.38 -6.21 -2.73
C VAL A 124 -13.55 -6.36 -1.45
N LYS A 125 -12.67 -7.36 -1.38
CA LYS A 125 -11.78 -7.54 -0.22
C LYS A 125 -10.79 -6.38 -0.04
N CYS A 126 -10.27 -5.83 -1.14
CA CYS A 126 -9.39 -4.66 -1.10
C CYS A 126 -10.13 -3.42 -0.60
N GLU A 127 -11.37 -3.21 -1.05
CA GLU A 127 -12.23 -2.12 -0.58
C GLU A 127 -12.54 -2.26 0.93
N ASP A 128 -12.89 -3.47 1.39
CA ASP A 128 -13.10 -3.77 2.81
C ASP A 128 -11.85 -3.49 3.64
N ALA A 129 -10.68 -3.98 3.21
CA ALA A 129 -9.42 -3.74 3.90
C ALA A 129 -9.08 -2.24 3.95
N SER A 130 -9.34 -1.50 2.87
CA SER A 130 -9.15 -0.05 2.81
C SER A 130 -10.06 0.69 3.80
N ARG A 131 -11.34 0.29 3.90
CA ARG A 131 -12.27 0.83 4.89
C ARG A 131 -11.81 0.57 6.32
N ASN A 132 -11.42 -0.66 6.63
CA ASN A 132 -10.92 -1.03 7.95
C ASN A 132 -9.65 -0.23 8.30
N LEU A 133 -8.70 -0.12 7.37
CA LEU A 133 -7.49 0.68 7.58
C LEU A 133 -7.80 2.15 7.88
N LYS A 134 -8.80 2.73 7.20
CA LYS A 134 -9.24 4.10 7.46
C LYS A 134 -9.81 4.23 8.88
N GLN A 135 -10.67 3.29 9.28
CA GLN A 135 -11.26 3.27 10.62
C GLN A 135 -10.18 3.18 11.70
N GLU A 136 -9.22 2.26 11.56
CA GLU A 136 -8.11 2.12 12.51
C GLU A 136 -7.25 3.39 12.59
N ARG A 137 -6.98 4.04 11.45
CA ARG A 137 -6.25 5.32 11.44
C ARG A 137 -7.01 6.43 12.17
N ASP A 138 -8.33 6.48 12.01
CA ASP A 138 -9.16 7.45 12.72
C ASP A 138 -9.19 7.17 14.23
N GLU A 139 -9.22 5.90 14.63
CA GLU A 139 -9.18 5.49 16.04
C GLU A 139 -7.84 5.81 16.70
N ILE A 140 -6.72 5.51 16.02
CA ILE A 140 -5.37 5.91 16.45
C ILE A 140 -5.31 7.43 16.65
N ARG A 141 -5.90 8.21 15.73
CA ARG A 141 -5.92 9.68 15.86
C ARG A 141 -6.71 10.13 17.09
N LYS A 142 -7.84 9.49 17.41
CA LYS A 142 -8.62 9.79 18.63
C LYS A 142 -7.83 9.45 19.89
N LEU A 143 -7.25 8.25 19.95
CA LEU A 143 -6.46 7.80 21.10
C LEU A 143 -5.25 8.71 21.32
N LYS A 144 -4.55 9.12 20.26
CA LYS A 144 -3.43 10.08 20.35
C LYS A 144 -3.86 11.42 20.96
N LYS A 145 -5.04 11.95 20.57
CA LYS A 145 -5.60 13.17 21.18
C LYS A 145 -5.92 12.97 22.67
N GLN A 146 -6.48 11.82 23.04
CA GLN A 146 -6.77 11.51 24.45
C GLN A 146 -5.49 11.41 25.29
N ILE A 147 -4.43 10.79 24.76
CA ILE A 147 -3.12 10.72 25.42
C ILE A 147 -2.57 12.12 25.63
N GLN A 148 -2.53 12.95 24.58
CA GLN A 148 -2.02 14.33 24.67
C GLN A 148 -2.80 15.16 25.70
N PHE A 149 -4.13 15.00 25.75
CA PHE A 149 -4.96 15.66 26.76
C PHE A 149 -4.61 15.20 28.17
N LYS A 150 -4.47 13.89 28.39
CA LYS A 150 -4.08 13.33 29.69
C LYS A 150 -2.67 13.76 30.11
N GLU A 151 -1.70 13.76 29.20
CA GLU A 151 -0.35 14.25 29.46
C GLU A 151 -0.37 15.70 29.94
N THR A 152 -1.11 16.57 29.24
CA THR A 152 -1.28 17.97 29.64
C THR A 152 -1.93 18.09 31.02
N GLN A 153 -2.97 17.30 31.29
CA GLN A 153 -3.64 17.27 32.60
C GLN A 153 -2.70 16.81 33.72
N HIS A 154 -1.94 15.74 33.49
CA HIS A 154 -0.94 15.23 34.45
C HIS A 154 0.17 16.25 34.69
N GLU A 155 0.63 16.94 33.65
CA GLU A 155 1.66 17.98 33.79
C GLU A 155 1.16 19.16 34.62
N HIS A 156 -0.09 19.59 34.44
CA HIS A 156 -0.73 20.59 35.31
C HIS A 156 -0.86 20.11 36.75
N GLU A 157 -1.24 18.86 36.96
CA GLU A 157 -1.35 18.26 38.29
C GLU A 157 0.00 18.20 39.01
N ILE A 158 1.05 17.74 38.32
CA ILE A 158 2.41 17.72 38.84
C ILE A 158 2.84 19.13 39.22
N ARG A 159 2.66 20.14 38.35
CA ARG A 159 2.96 21.54 38.67
C ARG A 159 2.24 22.02 39.92
N ARG A 160 0.95 21.72 40.07
CA ARG A 160 0.14 22.09 41.23
C ARG A 160 0.67 21.45 42.51
N ILE A 161 0.98 20.14 42.48
CA ILE A 161 1.53 19.42 43.63
C ILE A 161 2.91 19.96 43.99
N THR A 162 3.79 20.19 43.01
CA THR A 162 5.13 20.77 43.23
C THR A 162 5.03 22.14 43.90
N GLN A 163 4.15 23.02 43.41
CA GLN A 163 3.93 24.34 44.02
C GLN A 163 3.37 24.24 45.44
N SER A 164 2.44 23.32 45.70
CA SER A 164 1.90 23.08 47.05
C SER A 164 2.99 22.57 48.00
N SER A 165 3.79 21.60 47.55
CA SER A 165 4.92 21.06 48.29
C SER A 165 5.94 22.15 48.64
N GLN A 166 6.27 23.02 47.68
CA GLN A 166 7.17 24.15 47.90
C GLN A 166 6.62 25.13 48.95
N LYS A 167 5.32 25.47 48.89
CA LYS A 167 4.66 26.31 49.91
C LYS A 167 4.69 25.67 51.29
N LEU A 168 4.42 24.37 51.39
CA LEU A 168 4.50 23.62 52.65
C LEU A 168 5.93 23.60 53.19
N GLN A 169 6.93 23.40 52.33
CA GLN A 169 8.33 23.44 52.69
C GLN A 169 8.73 24.82 53.21
N GLU A 170 8.30 25.91 52.56
CA GLU A 170 8.52 27.28 53.04
C GLU A 170 7.85 27.54 54.39
N GLN A 171 6.62 27.05 54.61
CA GLN A 171 5.93 27.16 55.89
C GLN A 171 6.67 26.40 56.99
N LEU A 172 7.17 25.20 56.68
CA LEU A 172 7.93 24.37 57.62
C LEU A 172 9.29 24.98 57.95
N GLN A 173 9.97 25.59 56.98
CA GLN A 173 11.18 26.37 57.24
C GLN A 173 10.90 27.59 58.11
N LYS A 174 9.77 28.28 57.92
CA LYS A 174 9.36 29.41 58.78
C LYS A 174 9.05 28.95 60.21
N SER A 175 8.36 27.83 60.39
CA SER A 175 8.03 27.30 61.72
C SER A 175 9.25 26.71 62.43
N ALA A 176 10.10 25.96 61.72
CA ALA A 176 11.33 25.40 62.26
C ALA A 176 12.43 26.46 62.49
N GLY A 177 12.55 27.46 61.61
CA GLY A 177 13.47 28.59 61.75
C GLY A 177 13.08 29.57 62.86
N SER A 178 11.82 29.51 63.32
CA SER A 178 11.33 30.25 64.48
C SER A 178 11.57 29.54 65.82
N PHE A 179 12.10 28.30 65.82
CA PHE A 179 12.46 27.62 67.07
C PHE A 179 13.82 28.14 67.57
N THR A 180 13.83 29.33 68.13
CA THR A 180 14.87 29.71 69.10
C THR A 180 14.59 28.94 70.39
N PRO A 181 15.48 28.04 70.83
CA PRO A 181 15.34 27.38 72.13
C PRO A 181 15.14 28.45 73.21
N LYS A 182 14.19 28.25 74.14
CA LYS A 182 13.91 29.19 75.24
C LYS A 182 15.20 29.66 75.93
N ASP A 183 16.18 28.76 76.06
CA ASP A 183 17.50 29.06 76.64
C ASP A 183 18.27 30.15 75.90
N LYS A 184 18.23 30.19 74.56
CA LYS A 184 18.92 31.24 73.78
C LYS A 184 18.22 32.60 73.88
N LEU A 185 16.90 32.61 74.07
CA LEU A 185 16.14 33.84 74.28
C LEU A 185 16.42 34.40 75.68
N LEU A 186 16.39 33.54 76.71
CA LEU A 186 16.76 33.87 78.08
C LEU A 186 18.21 34.35 78.16
N GLN A 187 19.14 33.69 77.46
CA GLN A 187 20.55 34.09 77.41
C GLN A 187 20.71 35.48 76.80
N LYS A 188 20.03 35.80 75.69
CA LYS A 188 20.07 37.15 75.09
C LYS A 188 19.48 38.23 76.00
N ILE A 189 18.47 37.91 76.80
CA ILE A 189 17.89 38.84 77.77
C ILE A 189 18.89 39.08 78.91
N HIS A 190 19.45 38.00 79.48
CA HIS A 190 20.46 38.08 80.54
C HIS A 190 21.71 38.84 80.09
N GLU A 191 22.14 38.65 78.83
CA GLU A 191 23.31 39.32 78.27
C GLU A 191 23.07 40.82 78.09
N LYS A 192 21.86 41.23 77.68
CA LYS A 192 21.45 42.64 77.66
C LYS A 192 21.38 43.25 79.06
N GLU A 193 20.84 42.52 80.03
CA GLU A 193 20.79 42.96 81.43
C GLU A 193 22.20 43.12 82.01
N LEU A 194 23.11 42.18 81.73
CA LEU A 194 24.50 42.25 82.17
C LEU A 194 25.24 43.47 81.58
N ILE A 195 24.98 43.80 80.31
CA ILE A 195 25.54 45.01 79.67
C ILE A 195 24.99 46.28 80.35
N SER A 196 23.69 46.31 80.66
CA SER A 196 23.05 47.42 81.37
C SER A 196 23.64 47.61 82.78
N TYR A 197 23.84 46.52 83.53
CA TYR A 197 24.48 46.57 84.84
C TYR A 197 25.93 47.05 84.75
N LYS A 198 26.71 46.56 83.79
CA LYS A 198 28.08 47.04 83.55
C LYS A 198 28.12 48.55 83.25
N GLN A 199 27.24 49.05 82.39
CA GLN A 199 27.14 50.49 82.12
C GLN A 199 26.78 51.30 83.36
N THR A 200 25.89 50.77 84.21
CA THR A 200 25.49 51.42 85.46
C THR A 200 26.65 51.48 86.45
N ILE A 201 27.40 50.38 86.59
CA ILE A 201 28.60 50.32 87.44
C ILE A 201 29.63 51.35 86.99
N CYS A 202 29.95 51.42 85.69
CA CYS A 202 30.90 52.42 85.19
C CYS A 202 30.46 53.86 85.49
N ARG A 203 29.16 54.16 85.39
CA ARG A 203 28.62 55.48 85.76
C ARG A 203 28.75 55.76 87.26
N LEU A 204 28.53 54.77 88.11
CA LEU A 204 28.69 54.92 89.56
C LEU A 204 30.17 55.09 89.95
N GLU A 205 31.08 54.35 89.32
CA GLU A 205 32.52 54.49 89.52
C GLU A 205 33.02 55.89 89.11
N GLU A 206 32.54 56.41 87.98
CA GLU A 206 32.81 57.80 87.55
C GLU A 206 32.31 58.82 88.58
N ASN A 207 31.09 58.64 89.07
CA ASN A 207 30.50 59.55 90.04
C ASN A 207 31.27 59.52 91.37
N ASN A 208 31.66 58.33 91.82
CA ASN A 208 32.51 58.17 93.01
C ASN A 208 33.88 58.84 92.83
N ARG A 209 34.48 58.75 91.64
CA ARG A 209 35.74 59.46 91.34
C ARG A 209 35.55 60.98 91.43
N HIS A 210 34.47 61.52 90.86
CA HIS A 210 34.17 62.94 90.97
C HIS A 210 33.95 63.39 92.42
N MET A 211 33.20 62.62 93.22
CA MET A 211 33.02 62.95 94.64
C MET A 211 34.35 62.91 95.40
N LEU A 212 35.24 61.96 95.13
CA LEU A 212 36.56 61.90 95.75
C LEU A 212 37.42 63.10 95.35
N GLU A 213 37.37 63.52 94.10
CA GLU A 213 38.06 64.71 93.60
C GLU A 213 37.53 65.98 94.27
N GLU A 214 36.21 66.09 94.43
CA GLU A 214 35.56 67.20 95.13
C GLU A 214 35.92 67.23 96.62
N ILE A 215 35.94 66.08 97.30
CA ILE A 215 36.43 65.94 98.67
C ILE A 215 37.90 66.37 98.77
N ASN A 216 38.74 65.99 97.80
CA ASN A 216 40.14 66.36 97.80
C ASN A 216 40.34 67.86 97.58
N ASN A 217 39.59 68.46 96.66
CA ASN A 217 39.56 69.92 96.43
C ASN A 217 39.09 70.68 97.67
N LEU A 218 38.05 70.18 98.35
CA LEU A 218 37.58 70.75 99.61
C LEU A 218 38.62 70.61 100.73
N LYS A 219 39.36 69.50 100.77
CA LYS A 219 40.45 69.28 101.72
C LYS A 219 41.62 70.23 101.45
N GLU A 220 42.03 70.42 100.20
CA GLU A 220 43.02 71.42 99.80
C GLU A 220 42.57 72.85 100.14
N ALA A 221 41.29 73.18 99.90
CA ALA A 221 40.73 74.47 100.28
C ALA A 221 40.72 74.69 101.80
N LEU A 222 40.45 73.63 102.58
CA LEU A 222 40.55 73.64 104.04
C LEU A 222 42.00 73.81 104.52
N GLU A 223 42.96 73.11 103.92
CA GLU A 223 44.38 73.28 104.25
C GLU A 223 44.89 74.69 103.87
N LEU A 224 44.46 75.24 102.73
CA LEU A 224 44.74 76.62 102.35
C LEU A 224 44.09 77.62 103.32
N HIS A 225 42.87 77.36 103.79
CA HIS A 225 42.23 78.16 104.85
C HIS A 225 42.96 78.05 106.18
N GLN A 226 43.44 76.86 106.55
CA GLN A 226 44.19 76.61 107.77
C GLN A 226 45.57 77.28 107.73
N THR A 227 46.23 77.24 106.58
CA THR A 227 47.47 77.95 106.30
C THR A 227 47.24 79.47 106.24
N GLY A 228 46.12 79.90 105.68
CA GLY A 228 45.67 81.30 105.68
C GLY A 228 45.40 81.82 107.09
N ILE A 229 44.79 81.03 107.97
CA ILE A 229 44.62 81.35 109.39
C ILE A 229 45.98 81.42 110.09
N ALA A 230 46.89 80.47 109.84
CA ALA A 230 48.25 80.49 110.40
C ALA A 230 49.05 81.75 109.97
N LEU A 231 48.99 82.12 108.70
CA LEU A 231 49.62 83.33 108.17
C LEU A 231 48.91 84.62 108.65
N HIS A 232 47.59 84.58 108.86
CA HIS A 232 46.87 85.71 109.44
C HIS A 232 47.22 85.89 110.92
N ILE A 233 47.43 84.80 111.68
CA ILE A 233 47.95 84.83 113.04
C ILE A 233 49.38 85.41 113.06
N GLU A 234 50.22 85.03 112.10
CA GLU A 234 51.60 85.51 112.00
C GLU A 234 51.71 86.98 111.55
N ALA A 235 50.82 87.45 110.68
CA ALA A 235 50.79 88.82 110.17
C ALA A 235 50.05 89.82 111.10
N SER A 236 49.23 89.36 112.04
CA SER A 236 48.37 90.24 112.88
C SER A 236 48.91 90.54 114.29
N GLY A 237 50.11 90.09 114.65
CA GLY A 237 50.86 90.65 115.79
C GLY A 237 50.10 90.66 117.13
N ALA A 238 49.33 89.62 117.44
CA ALA A 238 48.62 89.46 118.71
C ALA A 238 49.19 88.26 119.50
N TRP A 239 50.04 88.58 120.47
CA TRP A 239 50.36 87.71 121.60
C TRP A 239 49.17 87.64 122.56
N THR A 240 48.83 86.46 123.07
CA THR A 240 48.31 86.31 124.45
C THR A 240 48.61 84.93 125.04
N ASN A 241 49.09 84.97 126.29
CA ASN A 241 49.36 83.92 127.27
C ASN A 241 48.22 82.91 127.50
N ALA A 242 48.54 81.72 128.05
CA ALA A 242 48.25 81.37 129.46
C ALA A 242 48.65 79.93 129.84
N ASP A 243 49.12 79.79 131.09
CA ASP A 243 49.27 78.56 131.86
C ASP A 243 47.94 77.80 132.11
N ILE A 244 48.03 76.47 132.13
CA ILE A 244 47.56 75.44 133.11
C ILE A 244 47.71 74.06 132.46
#